data_AF-A0A7V3A6V3-F1
#
_entry.id   AF-A0A7V3A6V3-F1
#
_cell.length_a   1.000
_cell.length_b   1.000
_cell.length_c   1.000
_cell.angle_alpha   90.00
_cell.angle_beta   90.00
_cell.angle_gamma   90.00
#
_symmetry.space_group_name_H-M   'P 1'
#
loop_
_entity.id
_entity.type
_entity.pdbx_description
1 polymer ?
#
loop_
_entity_poly.entity_id
_entity_poly.type
_entity_poly.pdbx_seq_one_letter_code
_entity_poly.pdbx_strand_id
1 'polypeptide(L)'
;MRCHQAQRLINELLDGELQEQDHLQLQAHLDSCRDCRELYEDLKAIKDTVVPTGEMEPSKEVWEKLKSRLEAEIIPQLEERTEAVKQQRRFGKRARWFRMPSPVFKYGLASLVFLALMAGAFFLGRNYRHWPQPEIQVASENPALQKIQEAEFYYRQAIQSLTQAVEESGNGLPPEMVEILQANLSLLDRTIELCQQAVNEQPDNLQAREYLLSAYNSKARFLNGLLETKKSLTGPGLEKL
;
A
#
# COMPACT_ATOMS: atom_id res chain seq x y z
N MET A 1 -8.58 23.99 -12.70
CA MET A 1 -8.21 22.82 -11.88
C MET A 1 -9.41 21.90 -11.69
N ARG A 2 -9.22 20.59 -11.48
CA ARG A 2 -10.30 19.63 -11.13
C ARG A 2 -10.49 19.55 -9.62
N CYS A 3 -11.70 19.27 -9.14
CA CYS A 3 -12.00 19.25 -7.70
C CYS A 3 -11.09 18.30 -6.90
N HIS A 4 -10.84 17.08 -7.38
CA HIS A 4 -9.92 16.15 -6.69
C HIS A 4 -8.49 16.70 -6.53
N GLN A 5 -8.00 17.49 -7.50
CA GLN A 5 -6.70 18.13 -7.37
C GLN A 5 -6.76 19.28 -6.36
N ALA A 6 -7.86 20.06 -6.37
CA ALA A 6 -8.08 21.12 -5.40
C ALA A 6 -8.12 20.60 -3.95
N GLN A 7 -8.81 19.49 -3.73
CA GLN A 7 -8.90 18.81 -2.42
C GLN A 7 -7.52 18.41 -1.88
N ARG A 8 -6.61 17.96 -2.74
CA ARG A 8 -5.23 17.67 -2.35
C ARG A 8 -4.47 18.93 -1.96
N LEU A 9 -4.55 19.97 -2.78
CA LEU A 9 -3.89 21.25 -2.50
C LEU A 9 -4.47 21.95 -1.26
N ILE A 10 -5.76 21.72 -0.91
CA ILE A 10 -6.37 22.21 0.33
C ILE A 10 -5.65 21.63 1.56
N ASN A 11 -5.35 20.33 1.57
CA ASN A 11 -4.61 19.71 2.66
C ASN A 11 -3.19 20.27 2.75
N GLU A 12 -2.48 20.35 1.61
CA GLU A 12 -1.12 20.91 1.54
C GLU A 12 -1.09 22.40 1.99
N LEU A 13 -2.15 23.16 1.70
CA LEU A 13 -2.32 24.54 2.18
C LEU A 13 -2.49 24.59 3.70
N LEU A 14 -3.30 23.69 4.27
CA LEU A 14 -3.53 23.61 5.71
C LEU A 14 -2.29 23.11 6.44
N ASP A 15 -1.45 22.27 5.82
CA ASP A 15 -0.18 21.80 6.40
C ASP A 15 0.97 22.82 6.25
N GLY A 16 0.78 23.87 5.43
CA GLY A 16 1.78 24.94 5.23
C GLY A 16 2.86 24.60 4.20
N GLU A 17 2.65 23.58 3.38
CA GLU A 17 3.62 23.06 2.41
C GLU A 17 3.36 23.50 0.96
N LEU A 18 2.33 24.34 0.73
CA LEU A 18 1.90 24.73 -0.61
C LEU A 18 2.84 25.74 -1.29
N GLN A 19 3.17 25.51 -2.56
CA GLN A 19 3.94 26.47 -3.38
C GLN A 19 3.08 27.67 -3.83
N GLU A 20 3.74 28.82 -4.01
CA GLU A 20 3.09 30.10 -4.37
C GLU A 20 2.29 30.04 -5.68
N GLN A 21 2.76 29.25 -6.66
CA GLN A 21 2.05 29.05 -7.94
C GLN A 21 0.75 28.25 -7.78
N ASP A 22 0.75 27.26 -6.87
CA ASP A 22 -0.39 26.40 -6.60
C ASP A 22 -1.45 27.13 -5.75
N HIS A 23 -1.01 28.09 -4.92
CA HIS A 23 -1.91 28.96 -4.16
C HIS A 23 -2.84 29.76 -5.07
N LEU A 24 -2.32 30.38 -6.13
CA LEU A 24 -3.12 31.16 -7.08
C LEU A 24 -4.14 30.29 -7.83
N GLN A 25 -3.73 29.09 -8.24
CA GLN A 25 -4.62 28.16 -8.95
C GLN A 25 -5.71 27.59 -8.03
N LEU A 26 -5.37 27.31 -6.78
CA LEU A 26 -6.32 26.87 -5.77
C LEU A 26 -7.33 27.95 -5.42
N GLN A 27 -6.87 29.18 -5.21
CA GLN A 27 -7.74 30.32 -4.89
C GLN A 27 -8.77 30.56 -6.01
N ALA A 28 -8.33 30.59 -7.27
CA ALA A 28 -9.25 30.72 -8.42
C ALA A 28 -10.29 29.58 -8.49
N HIS A 29 -9.95 28.38 -8.01
CA HIS A 29 -10.89 27.27 -7.94
C HIS A 29 -11.86 27.40 -6.77
N LEU A 30 -11.41 27.83 -5.59
CA LEU A 30 -12.28 28.10 -4.44
C LEU A 30 -13.27 29.23 -4.71
N ASP A 31 -12.90 30.20 -5.55
CA ASP A 31 -13.79 31.27 -6.00
C ASP A 31 -14.91 30.78 -6.92
N SER A 32 -14.67 29.71 -7.69
CA SER A 32 -15.59 29.18 -8.70
C SER A 32 -16.33 27.90 -8.29
N CYS A 33 -15.83 27.14 -7.31
CA CYS A 33 -16.42 25.87 -6.86
C CYS A 33 -16.88 25.97 -5.40
N ARG A 34 -18.20 25.90 -5.20
CA ARG A 34 -18.82 25.93 -3.88
C ARG A 34 -18.41 24.74 -3.00
N ASP A 35 -18.44 23.53 -3.55
CA ASP A 35 -18.16 22.30 -2.79
C ASP A 35 -16.73 22.28 -2.23
N CYS A 36 -15.75 22.74 -3.01
CA CYS A 36 -14.37 22.83 -2.54
C CYS A 36 -14.17 23.96 -1.51
N ARG A 37 -14.98 25.02 -1.57
CA ARG A 37 -14.98 26.09 -0.57
C ARG A 37 -15.55 25.64 0.76
N GLU A 38 -16.68 24.94 0.75
CA GLU A 38 -17.29 24.37 1.96
C GLU A 38 -16.30 23.40 2.63
N LEU A 39 -15.68 22.49 1.87
CA LEU A 39 -14.66 21.58 2.39
C LEU A 39 -13.46 22.31 3.02
N TYR A 40 -12.97 23.38 2.38
CA TYR A 40 -11.86 24.16 2.91
C TYR A 40 -12.20 24.80 4.27
N GLU A 41 -13.38 25.41 4.39
CA GLU A 41 -13.83 26.03 5.65
C GLU A 41 -14.02 24.99 6.75
N ASP A 42 -14.60 23.82 6.44
CA ASP A 42 -14.78 22.72 7.39
C ASP A 42 -13.43 22.22 7.94
N LEU A 43 -12.47 21.96 7.05
CA LEU A 43 -11.14 21.48 7.44
C LEU A 43 -10.35 22.53 8.22
N LYS A 44 -10.49 23.81 7.85
CA LYS A 44 -9.89 24.93 8.58
C LYS A 44 -10.49 25.06 9.97
N ALA A 45 -11.81 24.96 10.12
CA ALA A 45 -12.47 24.99 11.42
C ALA A 45 -11.98 23.86 12.32
N ILE A 46 -11.81 22.64 11.79
CA ILE A 46 -11.22 21.52 12.52
C ILE A 46 -9.79 21.87 12.98
N LYS A 47 -8.93 22.33 12.07
CA LYS A 47 -7.55 22.73 12.41
C LYS A 47 -7.50 23.78 13.51
N ASP A 48 -8.36 24.80 13.44
CA ASP A 48 -8.39 25.88 14.42
C ASP A 48 -8.97 25.44 15.79
N THR A 49 -9.86 24.44 15.81
CA THR A 49 -10.38 23.86 17.06
C THR A 49 -9.41 22.92 17.77
N VAL A 50 -8.47 22.33 17.04
CA VAL A 50 -7.41 21.49 17.61
C VAL A 50 -6.33 22.38 18.20
N VAL A 51 -6.62 22.94 19.39
CA VAL A 51 -5.59 23.55 20.23
C VAL A 51 -4.73 22.41 20.80
N PRO A 52 -3.39 22.41 20.62
CA PRO A 52 -2.54 21.42 21.24
C PRO A 52 -2.75 21.50 22.75
N THR A 53 -3.38 20.47 23.32
CA THR A 53 -3.59 20.39 24.76
C THR A 53 -2.26 19.98 25.39
N GLY A 54 -1.38 20.97 25.58
CA GLY A 54 -0.06 20.80 26.16
C GLY A 54 0.96 20.21 25.19
N GLU A 55 2.00 20.97 24.86
CA GLU A 55 3.24 20.45 24.30
C GLU A 55 3.91 19.55 25.35
N MET A 56 3.60 18.26 25.34
CA MET A 56 4.52 17.26 25.87
C MET A 56 5.56 17.00 24.79
N GLU A 57 6.57 17.87 24.75
CA GLU A 57 7.77 17.60 23.96
C GLU A 57 8.39 16.30 24.49
N PRO A 58 8.57 15.26 23.65
CA PRO A 58 9.17 14.01 24.10
C PRO A 58 10.55 14.29 24.70
N SER A 59 10.94 13.55 25.75
CA SER A 59 12.22 13.79 26.40
C SER A 59 13.38 13.73 25.40
N LYS A 60 14.42 14.54 25.62
CA LYS A 60 15.60 14.60 24.73
C LYS A 60 16.21 13.21 24.47
N GLU A 61 16.14 12.30 25.45
CA GLU A 61 16.61 10.92 25.29
C GLU A 61 15.81 10.10 24.27
N VAL A 62 14.50 10.31 24.18
CA VAL A 62 13.64 9.67 23.16
C VAL A 62 14.00 10.24 21.78
N TRP A 63 14.23 11.55 21.70
CA TRP A 63 14.61 12.21 20.45
C TRP A 63 15.97 11.75 19.92
N GLU A 64 16.98 11.64 20.79
CA GLU A 64 18.32 11.13 20.41
C GLU A 64 18.29 9.65 20.00
N LYS A 65 17.46 8.82 20.65
CA LYS A 65 17.26 7.42 20.23
C LYS A 65 16.55 7.32 18.88
N LEU A 66 15.61 8.21 18.58
CA LEU A 66 14.92 8.24 17.30
C LEU A 66 15.88 8.70 16.19
N LYS A 67 16.63 9.78 16.43
CA LYS A 67 17.61 10.33 15.51
C LYS A 67 18.69 9.30 15.14
N SER A 68 19.24 8.61 16.13
CA SER A 68 20.25 7.57 15.88
C SER A 68 19.72 6.40 15.06
N ARG A 69 18.45 5.98 15.26
CA ARG A 69 17.82 4.94 14.42
C ARG A 69 17.53 5.42 12.99
N LEU A 70 17.06 6.66 12.82
CA LEU A 70 16.83 7.27 11.50
C LEU A 70 18.14 7.35 10.70
N GLU A 71 19.21 7.84 11.30
CA GLU A 71 20.53 7.95 10.67
C GLU A 71 21.14 6.59 10.33
N ALA A 72 20.98 5.58 11.19
CA ALA A 72 21.58 4.28 10.99
C ALA A 72 20.85 3.41 9.95
N GLU A 73 19.52 3.49 9.88
CA GLU A 73 18.71 2.51 9.13
C GLU A 73 17.97 3.11 7.94
N ILE A 74 17.46 4.35 8.07
CA ILE A 74 16.52 4.92 7.09
C ILE A 74 17.23 5.80 6.06
N ILE A 75 18.11 6.70 6.50
CA ILE A 75 18.87 7.60 5.61
C ILE A 75 19.69 6.83 4.55
N PRO A 76 20.49 5.81 4.89
CA PRO A 76 21.28 5.08 3.88
C PRO A 76 20.42 4.37 2.83
N GLN A 77 19.23 3.85 3.19
CA GLN A 77 18.31 3.21 2.25
C GLN A 77 17.71 4.20 1.24
N LEU A 78 17.47 5.44 1.66
CA LEU A 78 16.96 6.49 0.78
C LEU A 78 18.05 6.98 -0.18
N GLU A 79 19.29 7.10 0.28
CA GLU A 79 20.42 7.51 -0.56
C GLU A 79 20.71 6.46 -1.66
N GLU A 80 20.74 5.16 -1.34
CA GLU A 80 20.93 4.09 -2.33
C GLU A 80 19.86 4.11 -3.43
N ARG A 81 18.59 4.33 -3.06
CA ARG A 81 17.49 4.45 -4.03
C ARG A 81 17.67 5.66 -4.95
N THR A 82 18.16 6.79 -4.45
CA THR A 82 18.39 7.98 -5.28
C THR A 82 19.57 7.83 -6.24
N GLU A 83 20.64 7.15 -5.82
CA GLU A 83 21.82 6.92 -6.68
C GLU A 83 21.54 5.91 -7.80
N ALA A 84 20.74 4.87 -7.54
CA ALA A 84 20.29 3.92 -8.57
C ALA A 84 19.51 4.64 -9.71
N VAL A 85 18.66 5.62 -9.37
CA VAL A 85 17.88 6.40 -10.34
C VAL A 85 18.78 7.37 -11.15
N LYS A 86 19.83 7.94 -10.55
CA LYS A 86 20.80 8.79 -11.26
C LYS A 86 21.68 8.00 -12.22
N GLN A 87 22.10 6.79 -11.86
CA GLN A 87 22.97 5.95 -12.68
C GLN A 87 22.29 5.50 -13.98
N GLN A 88 20.98 5.19 -13.92
CA GLN A 88 20.16 4.86 -15.09
C GLN A 88 20.04 6.05 -16.07
N ARG A 89 19.97 7.29 -15.58
CA ARG A 89 19.98 8.51 -16.42
C ARG A 89 21.36 8.83 -17.04
N ARG A 90 22.46 8.34 -16.45
CA ARG A 90 23.82 8.52 -16.97
C ARG A 90 24.13 7.59 -18.16
N PHE A 91 23.61 6.36 -18.14
CA PHE A 91 23.75 5.41 -19.25
C PHE A 91 23.05 5.88 -20.54
N GLY A 92 21.95 6.62 -20.44
CA GLY A 92 21.26 7.21 -21.61
C GLY A 92 22.03 8.34 -22.31
N LYS A 93 23.01 8.98 -21.65
CA LYS A 93 23.78 10.09 -22.23
C LYS A 93 25.02 9.63 -23.01
N ARG A 94 25.57 8.44 -22.72
CA ARG A 94 26.72 7.86 -23.44
C ARG A 94 26.35 7.29 -24.82
N ALA A 95 25.09 6.90 -25.03
CA ALA A 95 24.58 6.45 -26.33
C ALA A 95 24.50 7.57 -27.39
N ARG A 96 24.59 8.84 -26.99
CA ARG A 96 24.58 10.00 -27.91
C ARG A 96 25.95 10.26 -28.57
N TRP A 97 27.02 9.61 -28.10
CA TRP A 97 28.39 9.83 -28.60
C TRP A 97 28.78 8.92 -29.78
N PHE A 98 27.98 7.90 -30.11
CA PHE A 98 28.20 7.08 -31.30
C PHE A 98 27.56 7.70 -32.55
N ARG A 99 27.93 8.96 -32.84
CA ARG A 99 27.68 9.62 -34.13
C ARG A 99 28.99 9.61 -34.91
N MET A 100 29.31 8.46 -35.51
CA MET A 100 30.46 8.30 -36.40
C MET A 100 30.25 9.04 -37.73
N PRO A 101 31.26 9.78 -38.26
CA PRO A 101 31.16 10.47 -39.53
C PRO A 101 31.73 9.65 -40.72
N SER A 102 31.04 9.82 -41.87
CA SER A 102 31.43 9.55 -43.26
C SER A 102 31.32 8.12 -43.86
N PRO A 103 31.00 8.00 -45.17
CA PRO A 103 30.32 6.83 -45.75
C PRO A 103 31.08 6.24 -46.95
N VAL A 104 32.11 5.41 -46.75
CA VAL A 104 32.79 4.79 -47.92
C VAL A 104 33.13 3.29 -47.76
N PHE A 105 33.02 2.70 -46.57
CA PHE A 105 33.34 1.25 -46.38
C PHE A 105 32.13 0.32 -46.14
N LYS A 106 30.90 0.81 -46.33
CA LYS A 106 29.67 0.08 -45.91
C LYS A 106 29.19 -1.05 -46.82
N TYR A 107 29.71 -1.24 -48.03
CA TYR A 107 29.08 -2.17 -48.99
C TYR A 107 29.80 -3.51 -49.21
N GLY A 108 31.00 -3.72 -48.64
CA GLY A 108 31.71 -5.01 -48.74
C GLY A 108 31.41 -5.98 -47.58
N LEU A 109 31.34 -5.47 -46.35
CA LEU A 109 31.18 -6.28 -45.13
C LEU A 109 29.72 -6.47 -44.70
N ALA A 110 28.82 -5.57 -45.11
CA ALA A 110 27.41 -5.64 -44.75
C ALA A 110 26.67 -6.82 -45.42
N SER A 111 27.08 -7.24 -46.62
CA SER A 111 26.43 -8.35 -47.34
C SER A 111 26.69 -9.71 -46.69
N LEU A 112 27.91 -9.95 -46.21
CA LEU A 112 28.26 -11.20 -45.51
C LEU A 112 27.62 -11.30 -44.12
N VAL A 113 27.55 -10.18 -43.38
CA VAL A 113 26.87 -10.14 -42.08
C VAL A 113 25.36 -10.30 -42.26
N PHE A 114 24.78 -9.75 -43.31
CA PHE A 114 23.34 -9.89 -43.59
C PHE A 114 22.97 -11.32 -43.98
N LEU A 115 23.79 -12.00 -44.79
CA LEU A 115 23.58 -13.41 -45.13
C LEU A 115 23.76 -14.34 -43.91
N ALA A 116 24.75 -14.07 -43.06
CA ALA A 116 24.94 -14.80 -41.81
C ALA A 116 23.79 -14.56 -40.81
N LEU A 117 23.28 -13.34 -40.71
CA LEU A 117 22.11 -13.01 -39.88
C LEU A 117 20.81 -13.61 -40.43
N MET A 118 20.62 -13.67 -41.74
CA MET A 118 19.45 -14.31 -42.37
C MET A 118 19.48 -15.84 -42.18
N ALA A 119 20.65 -16.47 -42.37
CA ALA A 119 20.81 -17.90 -42.12
C ALA A 119 20.63 -18.23 -40.62
N GLY A 120 21.19 -17.39 -39.73
CA GLY A 120 20.99 -17.49 -38.29
C GLY A 120 19.53 -17.29 -37.88
N ALA A 121 18.84 -16.27 -38.40
CA ALA A 121 17.43 -16.00 -38.11
C ALA A 121 16.50 -17.09 -38.67
N PHE A 122 16.84 -17.71 -39.80
CA PHE A 122 16.08 -18.82 -40.36
C PHE A 122 16.25 -20.10 -39.52
N PHE A 123 17.47 -20.38 -39.06
CA PHE A 123 17.77 -21.55 -38.24
C PHE A 123 17.27 -21.40 -36.79
N LEU A 124 17.44 -20.21 -36.19
CA LEU A 124 16.86 -19.87 -34.89
C LEU A 124 15.34 -19.78 -34.99
N GLY A 125 14.77 -19.15 -36.01
CA GLY A 125 13.32 -18.99 -36.18
C GLY A 125 12.57 -20.30 -36.41
N ARG A 126 13.22 -21.29 -37.04
CA ARG A 126 12.66 -22.65 -37.15
C ARG A 126 12.71 -23.42 -35.83
N ASN A 127 13.68 -23.14 -34.97
CA ASN A 127 13.80 -23.72 -33.62
C ASN A 127 13.00 -22.92 -32.55
N TYR A 128 12.72 -21.65 -32.79
CA TYR A 128 11.97 -20.74 -31.90
C TYR A 128 10.48 -20.69 -32.18
N ARG A 129 9.95 -21.65 -32.94
CA ARG A 129 8.50 -21.83 -33.17
C ARG A 129 7.71 -22.19 -31.89
N HIS A 130 8.36 -22.13 -30.72
CA HIS A 130 7.76 -22.23 -29.39
C HIS A 130 8.18 -21.09 -28.43
N TRP A 131 8.56 -19.91 -28.94
CA TRP A 131 8.58 -18.70 -28.10
C TRP A 131 7.17 -18.09 -28.07
N PRO A 132 6.56 -17.88 -26.90
CA PRO A 132 5.23 -17.31 -26.82
C PRO A 132 5.33 -15.83 -27.22
N GLN A 133 4.48 -15.43 -28.16
CA GLN A 133 4.27 -14.02 -28.47
C GLN A 133 3.73 -13.30 -27.22
N PRO A 134 4.13 -12.05 -26.95
CA PRO A 134 3.42 -11.21 -25.99
C PRO A 134 2.12 -10.78 -26.68
N GLU A 135 1.16 -11.69 -26.67
CA GLU A 135 -0.23 -11.38 -26.91
C GLU A 135 -0.64 -10.41 -25.80
N ILE A 136 -1.03 -9.18 -26.15
CA ILE A 136 -1.67 -8.27 -25.20
C ILE A 136 -3.05 -8.87 -24.90
N GLN A 137 -3.06 -9.88 -24.06
CA GLN A 137 -4.25 -10.39 -23.41
C GLN A 137 -4.58 -9.39 -22.31
N VAL A 138 -5.56 -8.54 -22.60
CA VAL A 138 -6.30 -7.77 -21.58
C VAL A 138 -7.16 -8.78 -20.81
N ALA A 139 -6.51 -9.63 -20.03
CA ALA A 139 -7.06 -10.57 -19.06
C ALA A 139 -5.90 -11.37 -18.42
N SER A 140 -5.01 -10.70 -17.68
CA SER A 140 -4.16 -11.39 -16.72
C SER A 140 -4.02 -10.54 -15.46
N GLU A 141 -4.74 -11.02 -14.45
CA GLU A 141 -4.51 -10.87 -13.01
C GLU A 141 -3.58 -9.72 -12.62
N ASN A 142 -4.17 -8.61 -12.18
CA ASN A 142 -3.45 -7.54 -11.51
C ASN A 142 -2.58 -8.15 -10.38
N PRO A 143 -1.24 -8.03 -10.40
CA PRO A 143 -0.38 -8.66 -9.39
C PRO A 143 -0.73 -8.20 -7.96
N ALA A 144 -1.32 -7.01 -7.81
CA ALA A 144 -1.86 -6.55 -6.53
C ALA A 144 -3.09 -7.37 -6.08
N LEU A 145 -3.96 -7.76 -7.01
CA LEU A 145 -5.16 -8.56 -6.72
C LEU A 145 -4.78 -9.96 -6.23
N GLN A 146 -3.80 -10.61 -6.88
CA GLN A 146 -3.28 -11.90 -6.42
C GLN A 146 -2.73 -11.81 -4.99
N LYS A 147 -1.99 -10.74 -4.67
CA LYS A 147 -1.44 -10.54 -3.33
C LYS A 147 -2.51 -10.30 -2.26
N ILE A 148 -3.59 -9.60 -2.62
CA ILE A 148 -4.74 -9.40 -1.74
C ILE A 148 -5.48 -10.73 -1.50
N GLN A 149 -5.68 -11.54 -2.54
CA GLN A 149 -6.30 -12.86 -2.42
C GLN A 149 -5.44 -13.83 -1.58
N GLU A 150 -4.12 -13.78 -1.75
CA GLU A 150 -3.16 -14.53 -0.92
C GLU A 150 -3.29 -14.10 0.56
N ALA A 151 -3.35 -12.79 0.84
CA ALA A 151 -3.55 -12.30 2.21
C ALA A 151 -4.90 -12.76 2.79
N GLU A 152 -5.98 -12.71 1.99
CA GLU A 152 -7.31 -13.18 2.41
C GLU A 152 -7.29 -14.65 2.85
N PHE A 153 -6.58 -15.50 2.10
CA PHE A 153 -6.41 -16.91 2.47
C PHE A 153 -5.76 -17.07 3.85
N TYR A 154 -4.64 -16.37 4.10
CA TYR A 154 -3.95 -16.45 5.40
C TYR A 154 -4.79 -15.91 6.55
N TYR A 155 -5.55 -14.83 6.35
CA TYR A 155 -6.44 -14.31 7.37
C TYR A 155 -7.56 -15.30 7.74
N ARG A 156 -8.17 -15.95 6.74
CA ARG A 156 -9.19 -16.98 6.99
C ARG A 156 -8.62 -18.13 7.82
N GLN A 157 -7.42 -18.59 7.48
CA GLN A 157 -6.74 -19.65 8.23
C GLN A 157 -6.43 -19.22 9.68
N ALA A 158 -5.96 -17.98 9.87
CA ALA A 158 -5.68 -17.45 11.20
C ALA A 158 -6.95 -17.30 12.05
N ILE A 159 -8.04 -16.81 11.47
CA ILE A 159 -9.33 -16.71 12.17
C ILE A 159 -9.83 -18.10 12.57
N GLN A 160 -9.69 -19.09 11.68
CA GLN A 160 -10.09 -20.46 11.98
C GLN A 160 -9.29 -21.03 13.15
N SER A 161 -7.95 -20.91 13.13
CA SER A 161 -7.12 -21.43 14.22
C SER A 161 -7.34 -20.70 15.55
N LEU A 162 -7.53 -19.37 15.50
CA LEU A 162 -7.87 -18.58 16.68
C LEU A 162 -9.25 -18.94 17.24
N THR A 163 -10.23 -19.16 16.38
CA THR A 163 -11.58 -19.58 16.79
C THR A 163 -11.51 -20.93 17.50
N GLN A 164 -10.81 -21.91 16.91
CA GLN A 164 -10.59 -23.22 17.52
C GLN A 164 -9.88 -23.09 18.88
N ALA A 165 -8.85 -22.25 18.99
CA ALA A 165 -8.15 -22.02 20.25
C ALA A 165 -9.06 -21.39 21.33
N VAL A 166 -9.98 -20.50 20.95
CA VAL A 166 -10.95 -19.88 21.88
C VAL A 166 -11.95 -20.94 22.39
N GLU A 167 -12.44 -21.80 21.51
CA GLU A 167 -13.36 -22.89 21.84
C GLU A 167 -12.70 -23.95 22.75
N GLU A 168 -11.50 -24.40 22.40
CA GLU A 168 -10.75 -25.42 23.15
C GLU A 168 -10.34 -24.96 24.55
N SER A 169 -10.15 -23.65 24.75
CA SER A 169 -9.65 -23.12 26.02
C SER A 169 -10.71 -23.11 27.15
N GLY A 170 -11.95 -23.56 26.93
CA GLY A 170 -12.98 -23.81 27.97
C GLY A 170 -13.65 -22.57 28.60
N ASN A 171 -14.67 -22.72 29.45
CA ASN A 171 -15.41 -21.58 30.01
C ASN A 171 -14.68 -20.89 31.19
N GLY A 172 -13.70 -20.04 30.87
CA GLY A 172 -12.95 -19.24 31.85
C GLY A 172 -13.45 -17.80 32.01
N LEU A 173 -14.48 -17.38 31.28
CA LEU A 173 -15.02 -16.02 31.33
C LEU A 173 -16.33 -15.96 32.14
N PRO A 174 -16.52 -14.93 32.99
CA PRO A 174 -17.80 -14.63 33.64
C PRO A 174 -18.96 -14.52 32.63
N PRO A 175 -20.18 -14.97 33.00
CA PRO A 175 -21.32 -15.05 32.08
C PRO A 175 -21.73 -13.69 31.50
N GLU A 176 -21.66 -12.62 32.29
CA GLU A 176 -21.96 -11.24 31.84
C GLU A 176 -20.99 -10.77 30.74
N MET A 177 -19.70 -11.12 30.85
CA MET A 177 -18.70 -10.77 29.85
C MET A 177 -18.85 -11.62 28.58
N VAL A 178 -19.22 -12.90 28.69
CA VAL A 178 -19.46 -13.77 27.53
C VAL A 178 -20.55 -13.20 26.62
N GLU A 179 -21.65 -12.70 27.20
CA GLU A 179 -22.78 -12.15 26.42
C GLU A 179 -22.37 -10.93 25.59
N ILE A 180 -21.65 -9.97 26.20
CA ILE A 180 -21.15 -8.77 25.52
C ILE A 180 -20.17 -9.14 24.40
N LEU A 181 -19.26 -10.08 24.67
CA LEU A 181 -18.26 -10.51 23.70
C LEU A 181 -18.88 -11.27 22.53
N GLN A 182 -19.91 -12.08 22.79
CA GLN A 182 -20.64 -12.79 21.75
C GLN A 182 -21.42 -11.82 20.85
N ALA A 183 -22.04 -10.79 21.41
CA ALA A 183 -22.66 -9.72 20.64
C ALA A 183 -21.64 -9.02 19.72
N ASN A 184 -20.48 -8.63 20.26
CA ASN A 184 -19.41 -8.02 19.46
C ASN A 184 -18.87 -8.95 18.37
N LEU A 185 -18.71 -10.26 18.65
CA LEU A 185 -18.27 -11.23 17.67
C LEU A 185 -19.27 -11.35 16.51
N SER A 186 -20.57 -11.42 16.82
CA SER A 186 -21.63 -11.47 15.81
C SER A 186 -21.67 -10.24 14.90
N LEU A 187 -21.34 -9.05 15.44
CA LEU A 187 -21.23 -7.83 14.65
C LEU A 187 -20.05 -7.90 13.67
N LEU A 188 -18.91 -8.44 14.11
CA LEU A 188 -17.74 -8.64 13.26
C LEU A 188 -18.03 -9.67 12.16
N ASP A 189 -18.73 -10.75 12.50
CA ASP A 189 -19.17 -11.76 11.53
C ASP A 189 -20.08 -11.16 10.47
N ARG A 190 -21.07 -10.37 10.89
CA ARG A 190 -21.96 -9.68 9.96
C ARG A 190 -21.21 -8.71 9.05
N THR A 191 -20.19 -8.03 9.57
CA THR A 191 -19.35 -7.12 8.77
C THR A 191 -18.59 -7.88 7.69
N ILE A 192 -18.01 -9.04 8.03
CA ILE A 192 -17.30 -9.90 7.07
C ILE A 192 -18.27 -10.38 5.97
N GLU A 193 -19.48 -10.82 6.33
CA GLU A 193 -20.50 -11.25 5.35
C GLU A 193 -20.83 -10.15 4.34
N LEU A 194 -21.05 -8.91 4.81
CA LEU A 194 -21.35 -7.77 3.95
C LEU A 194 -20.18 -7.46 3.01
N CYS A 195 -18.95 -7.50 3.51
CA CYS A 195 -17.75 -7.32 2.69
C CYS A 195 -17.59 -8.45 1.66
N GLN A 196 -17.86 -9.70 2.04
CA GLN A 196 -17.83 -10.84 1.11
C GLN A 196 -18.87 -10.68 0.01
N GLN A 197 -20.08 -10.24 0.34
CA GLN A 197 -21.12 -9.95 -0.65
C GLN A 197 -20.64 -8.89 -1.65
N ALA A 198 -20.07 -7.78 -1.17
CA ALA A 198 -19.53 -6.72 -2.03
C ALA A 198 -18.41 -7.22 -2.96
N VAL A 199 -17.52 -8.10 -2.46
CA VAL A 199 -16.46 -8.73 -3.26
C VAL A 199 -17.03 -9.72 -4.29
N ASN A 200 -18.09 -10.45 -3.95
CA ASN A 200 -18.74 -11.38 -4.87
C ASN A 200 -19.49 -10.63 -6.00
N GLU A 201 -20.12 -9.50 -5.68
CA GLU A 201 -20.78 -8.64 -6.66
C GLU A 201 -19.77 -7.98 -7.62
N GLN A 202 -18.59 -7.60 -7.10
CA GLN A 202 -17.52 -6.96 -7.89
C GLN A 202 -16.13 -7.57 -7.60
N PRO A 203 -15.78 -8.71 -8.23
CA PRO A 203 -14.56 -9.45 -7.94
C PRO A 203 -13.26 -8.68 -8.20
N ASP A 204 -13.28 -7.72 -9.13
CA ASP A 204 -12.11 -6.92 -9.50
C ASP A 204 -12.00 -5.60 -8.71
N ASN A 205 -12.95 -5.32 -7.82
CA ASN A 205 -12.93 -4.12 -7.00
C ASN A 205 -11.93 -4.24 -5.84
N LEU A 206 -10.77 -3.60 -6.00
CA LEU A 206 -9.69 -3.60 -5.00
C LEU A 206 -10.13 -3.01 -3.65
N GLN A 207 -10.96 -1.97 -3.66
CA GLN A 207 -11.42 -1.30 -2.45
C GLN A 207 -12.35 -2.21 -1.63
N ALA A 208 -13.26 -2.94 -2.28
CA ALA A 208 -14.11 -3.92 -1.61
C ALA A 208 -13.29 -5.02 -0.91
N ARG A 209 -12.20 -5.48 -1.57
CA ARG A 209 -11.29 -6.48 -0.99
C ARG A 209 -10.44 -5.92 0.16
N GLU A 210 -10.01 -4.67 0.07
CA GLU A 210 -9.31 -4.00 1.18
C GLU A 210 -10.20 -3.91 2.43
N TYR A 211 -11.47 -3.53 2.28
CA TYR A 211 -12.43 -3.56 3.39
C TYR A 211 -12.60 -4.97 3.97
N LEU A 212 -12.68 -6.00 3.12
CA LEU A 212 -12.75 -7.39 3.57
C LEU A 212 -11.52 -7.80 4.39
N LEU A 213 -10.31 -7.44 3.96
CA LEU A 213 -9.08 -7.69 4.73
C LEU A 213 -9.08 -6.96 6.08
N SER A 214 -9.58 -5.72 6.12
CA SER A 214 -9.71 -4.96 7.36
C SER A 214 -10.70 -5.61 8.34
N ALA A 215 -11.83 -6.11 7.84
CA ALA A 215 -12.81 -6.85 8.62
C ALA A 215 -12.21 -8.14 9.20
N TYR A 216 -11.46 -8.90 8.39
CA TYR A 216 -10.75 -10.09 8.86
C TYR A 216 -9.70 -9.78 9.94
N ASN A 217 -8.87 -8.78 9.72
CA ASN A 217 -7.87 -8.35 10.70
C ASN A 217 -8.54 -7.96 12.04
N SER A 218 -9.66 -7.24 11.98
CA SER A 218 -10.43 -6.85 13.17
C SER A 218 -10.93 -8.07 13.95
N LYS A 219 -11.48 -9.08 13.25
CA LYS A 219 -11.89 -10.35 13.88
C LYS A 219 -10.72 -11.12 14.48
N ALA A 220 -9.61 -11.24 13.76
CA ALA A 220 -8.41 -11.93 14.24
C ALA A 220 -7.85 -11.26 15.51
N ARG A 221 -7.74 -9.93 15.53
CA ARG A 221 -7.31 -9.17 16.72
C ARG A 221 -8.26 -9.35 17.89
N PHE A 222 -9.57 -9.35 17.64
CA PHE A 222 -10.56 -9.58 18.69
C PHE A 222 -10.41 -10.98 19.31
N LEU A 223 -10.32 -12.03 18.49
CA LEU A 223 -10.11 -13.40 18.98
C LEU A 223 -8.79 -13.56 19.75
N ASN A 224 -7.70 -12.94 19.27
CA ASN A 224 -6.43 -12.97 20.00
C ASN A 224 -6.55 -12.26 21.36
N GLY A 225 -7.20 -11.09 21.40
CA GLY A 225 -7.45 -10.35 22.64
C GLY A 225 -8.31 -11.14 23.64
N LEU A 226 -9.29 -11.91 23.15
CA LEU A 226 -10.06 -12.84 23.97
C LEU A 226 -9.18 -13.91 24.61
N LEU A 227 -8.28 -14.53 23.84
CA LEU A 227 -7.34 -15.53 24.34
C LEU A 227 -6.41 -14.95 25.41
N GLU A 228 -5.88 -13.75 25.18
CA GLU A 228 -5.01 -13.05 26.13
C GLU A 228 -5.74 -12.72 27.44
N THR A 229 -6.96 -12.19 27.33
CA THR A 229 -7.81 -11.87 28.49
C THR A 229 -8.15 -13.12 29.29
N LYS A 230 -8.43 -14.23 28.61
CA LYS A 230 -8.69 -15.50 29.27
C LYS A 230 -7.45 -16.04 29.98
N LYS A 231 -6.29 -15.98 29.32
CA LYS A 231 -5.01 -16.40 29.90
C LYS A 231 -4.67 -15.61 31.16
N SER A 232 -4.97 -14.31 31.20
CA SER A 232 -4.75 -13.49 32.39
C SER A 232 -5.71 -13.83 33.53
N LEU A 233 -6.97 -14.17 33.22
CA LEU A 233 -7.95 -14.63 34.22
C LEU A 233 -7.63 -16.02 34.78
N THR A 234 -7.04 -16.92 33.98
CA THR A 234 -6.68 -18.29 34.39
C THR A 234 -5.25 -18.43 34.94
N GLY A 235 -4.44 -17.37 34.93
CA GLY A 235 -3.06 -17.41 35.42
C GLY A 235 -2.97 -17.50 36.95
N PRO A 236 -1.91 -18.12 37.52
CA PRO A 236 -1.74 -18.31 38.97
C PRO A 236 -1.32 -17.01 39.70
N GLY A 237 -2.15 -15.97 39.62
CA GLY A 237 -1.85 -14.62 40.09
C GLY A 237 -2.91 -13.97 40.99
N LEU A 238 -3.92 -14.71 41.45
CA LEU A 238 -4.92 -14.23 42.42
C LEU A 238 -4.86 -14.99 43.76
N GLU A 239 -3.68 -15.45 44.16
CA GLU A 239 -3.34 -15.73 45.58
C GLU A 239 -2.34 -14.69 46.05
N LYS A 240 -2.82 -13.47 46.31
CA LYS A 240 -2.27 -12.46 47.22
C LYS A 240 -2.93 -11.12 46.89
N LEU A 241 -4.10 -10.91 47.48
CA LEU A 241 -4.53 -9.65 48.06
C LEU A 241 -5.58 -9.96 49.12
#